data_AF-A0A7T5EMX0-F1
#
_entry.id   AF-A0A7T5EMX0-F1
#
_cell.length_a   1.000
_cell.length_b   1.000
_cell.length_c   1.000
_cell.angle_alpha   90.00
_cell.angle_beta   90.00
_cell.angle_gamma   90.00
#
_symmetry.space_group_name_H-M   'P 1'
#
loop_
_entity.id
_entity.type
_entity.pdbx_description
1 polymer ?
#
loop_
_entity_poly.entity_id
_entity_poly.type
_entity_poly.pdbx_seq_one_letter_code
_entity_poly.pdbx_strand_id
1 'polypeptide(L)'
;MQAITLYRKSLGEDVSFEYNIYDNKFSPSNLAVRKVLMAMMDSVRARLTHLEVEYNDRMLADNWGAKRSAEWLVLLGATKENMQENRSGDIVVSRKFRAPMTDESYEFFYTRNDISVFPHYRMQEEEADRIVFYFSRYLQLIAPRRESEAFLAGLEQVQLPYKVVELG
;
A
#
# COMPACT_ATOMS: atom_id res chain seq x y z
N MET A 1 -8.46 13.88 18.83
CA MET A 1 -8.18 12.87 17.78
C MET A 1 -7.30 11.81 18.40
N GLN A 2 -7.62 10.52 18.28
CA GLN A 2 -6.78 9.45 18.84
C GLN A 2 -5.47 9.36 18.06
N ALA A 3 -4.34 9.28 18.77
CA ALA A 3 -3.04 9.14 18.13
C ALA A 3 -2.88 7.74 17.53
N ILE A 4 -2.31 7.68 16.32
CA ILE A 4 -1.95 6.41 15.71
C ILE A 4 -0.67 5.84 16.35
N THR A 5 -0.48 4.54 16.26
CA THR A 5 0.73 3.83 16.64
C THR A 5 1.46 3.38 15.39
N LEU A 6 2.73 3.73 15.30
CA LEU A 6 3.65 3.25 14.27
C LEU A 6 4.74 2.43 14.94
N TYR A 7 4.96 1.21 14.45
CA TYR A 7 6.04 0.36 14.90
C TYR A 7 7.26 0.57 14.00
N ARG A 8 8.37 0.98 14.59
CA ARG A 8 9.59 1.31 13.86
C ARG A 8 10.63 0.22 14.01
N LYS A 9 11.32 -0.11 12.92
CA LYS A 9 12.44 -1.05 12.93
C LYS A 9 13.55 -0.57 12.00
N SER A 10 14.81 -0.69 12.43
CA SER A 10 15.96 -0.48 11.55
C SER A 10 16.22 -1.72 10.68
N LEU A 11 16.42 -1.51 9.39
CA LEU A 11 16.68 -2.54 8.38
C LEU A 11 17.97 -2.20 7.62
N GLY A 12 19.11 -2.20 8.32
CA GLY A 12 20.38 -1.77 7.74
C GLY A 12 20.37 -0.27 7.45
N GLU A 13 20.41 0.10 6.16
CA GLU A 13 20.34 1.50 5.71
C GLU A 13 18.92 2.07 5.67
N ASP A 14 17.92 1.18 5.70
CA ASP A 14 16.51 1.54 5.67
C ASP A 14 15.88 1.55 7.07
N VAL A 15 14.75 2.24 7.17
CA VAL A 15 13.87 2.27 8.33
C VAL A 15 12.50 1.79 7.89
N SER A 16 11.94 0.84 8.63
CA SER A 16 10.58 0.37 8.46
C SER A 16 9.66 1.07 9.46
N PHE A 17 8.50 1.53 8.99
CA PHE A 17 7.36 1.93 9.81
C PHE A 17 6.14 1.07 9.47
N GLU A 18 5.67 0.29 10.43
CA GLU A 18 4.44 -0.48 10.30
C GLU A 18 3.28 0.21 11.03
N TYR A 19 2.20 0.44 10.29
CA TYR A 19 0.89 0.76 10.81
C TYR A 19 0.04 -0.51 10.85
N ASN A 20 -0.14 -1.07 12.05
CA ASN A 20 -1.03 -2.21 12.24
C ASN A 20 -2.48 -1.74 12.37
N ILE A 21 -3.37 -2.23 11.49
CA ILE A 21 -4.76 -1.76 11.41
C ILE A 21 -5.56 -2.19 12.65
N TYR A 22 -5.33 -3.40 13.16
CA TYR A 22 -6.03 -3.93 14.33
C TYR A 22 -5.66 -3.18 15.62
N ASP A 23 -4.38 -2.92 15.83
CA ASP A 23 -3.89 -2.21 17.03
C ASP A 23 -4.40 -0.78 17.08
N ASN A 24 -4.45 -0.14 15.91
CA ASN A 24 -4.90 1.23 15.76
C ASN A 24 -6.43 1.37 15.80
N LYS A 25 -7.19 0.28 15.62
CA LYS A 25 -8.66 0.24 15.67
C LYS A 25 -9.37 1.21 14.72
N PHE A 26 -8.71 1.63 13.65
CA PHE A 26 -9.32 2.42 12.59
C PHE A 26 -9.73 1.52 11.43
N SER A 27 -10.90 1.80 10.85
CA SER A 27 -11.29 1.21 9.56
C SER A 27 -10.29 1.61 8.46
N PRO A 28 -9.99 0.73 7.48
CA PRO A 28 -9.20 1.09 6.29
C PRO A 28 -9.72 2.30 5.51
N SER A 29 -11.01 2.60 5.62
CA SER A 29 -11.66 3.78 5.04
C SER A 29 -11.57 5.05 5.89
N ASN A 30 -10.91 5.00 7.05
CA ASN A 30 -10.78 6.14 7.95
C ASN A 30 -9.80 7.19 7.39
N LEU A 31 -10.14 8.47 7.55
CA LEU A 31 -9.29 9.57 7.09
C LEU A 31 -7.86 9.54 7.67
N ALA A 32 -7.69 9.11 8.93
CA ALA A 32 -6.36 8.95 9.52
C ALA A 32 -5.52 7.93 8.76
N VAL A 33 -6.10 6.78 8.42
CA VAL A 33 -5.44 5.71 7.66
C VAL A 33 -5.05 6.20 6.27
N ARG A 34 -5.94 6.94 5.60
CA ARG A 34 -5.65 7.56 4.31
C ARG A 34 -4.46 8.53 4.38
N LYS A 35 -4.45 9.39 5.40
CA LYS A 35 -3.35 10.34 5.63
C LYS A 35 -2.01 9.62 5.86
N VAL A 36 -2.02 8.46 6.53
CA VAL A 36 -0.82 7.62 6.66
C VAL A 36 -0.35 7.15 5.29
N LEU A 37 -1.23 6.55 4.48
CA LEU A 37 -0.85 6.10 3.13
C LEU A 37 -0.34 7.25 2.27
N MET A 38 -1.03 8.40 2.25
CA MET A 38 -0.60 9.58 1.49
C MET A 38 0.78 10.05 1.92
N ALA A 39 1.03 10.19 3.23
CA ALA A 39 2.33 10.59 3.74
C ALA A 39 3.45 9.58 3.39
N MET A 40 3.13 8.28 3.42
CA MET A 40 4.07 7.24 2.96
C MET A 40 4.37 7.43 1.46
N MET A 41 3.34 7.52 0.62
CA MET A 41 3.50 7.69 -0.84
C MET A 41 4.32 8.93 -1.19
N ASP A 42 4.01 10.07 -0.58
CA ASP A 42 4.73 11.33 -0.83
C ASP A 42 6.20 11.23 -0.42
N SER A 43 6.49 10.53 0.69
CA SER A 43 7.86 10.41 1.20
C SER A 43 8.80 9.63 0.28
N VAL A 44 8.27 8.69 -0.51
CA VAL A 44 9.06 7.84 -1.42
C VAL A 44 8.72 8.03 -2.90
N ARG A 45 7.87 9.00 -3.25
CA ARG A 45 7.35 9.19 -4.61
C ARG A 45 8.43 9.12 -5.69
N ALA A 46 9.54 9.83 -5.49
CA ALA A 46 10.63 9.90 -6.46
C ALA A 46 11.41 8.58 -6.67
N ARG A 47 11.18 7.59 -5.80
CA ARG A 47 11.81 6.26 -5.84
C ARG A 47 10.87 5.17 -6.38
N LEU A 48 9.58 5.44 -6.48
CA LEU A 48 8.61 4.44 -6.94
C LEU A 48 8.78 4.22 -8.43
N THR A 49 9.04 2.97 -8.79
CA THR A 49 9.28 2.53 -10.17
C THR A 49 8.30 1.46 -10.61
N HIS A 50 7.79 0.65 -9.69
CA HIS A 50 6.88 -0.46 -9.99
C HIS A 50 5.74 -0.55 -8.98
N LEU A 51 4.63 -1.08 -9.48
CA LEU A 51 3.47 -1.49 -8.71
C LEU A 51 3.30 -3.00 -8.87
N GLU A 52 3.19 -3.72 -7.76
CA GLU A 52 2.73 -5.11 -7.72
C GLU A 52 1.36 -5.15 -7.05
N VAL A 53 0.39 -5.85 -7.64
CA VAL A 53 -0.94 -6.05 -7.06
C VAL A 53 -1.28 -7.52 -7.09
N GLU A 54 -1.72 -8.04 -5.96
CA GLU A 54 -2.34 -9.35 -5.85
C GLU A 54 -3.81 -9.19 -5.48
N TYR A 55 -4.68 -9.87 -6.22
CA TYR A 55 -6.12 -9.73 -6.11
C TYR A 55 -6.88 -11.04 -6.32
N ASN A 56 -8.14 -11.06 -5.85
CA ASN A 56 -9.09 -12.14 -6.10
C ASN A 56 -10.25 -11.60 -6.95
N ASP A 57 -10.55 -12.26 -8.07
CA ASP A 57 -11.57 -11.78 -9.02
C ASP A 57 -12.94 -11.57 -8.39
N ARG A 58 -13.34 -12.53 -7.54
CA ARG A 58 -14.64 -12.47 -6.86
C ARG A 58 -14.70 -11.28 -5.93
N MET A 59 -13.64 -11.06 -5.15
CA MET A 59 -13.58 -9.90 -4.24
C MET A 59 -13.64 -8.57 -5.01
N LEU A 60 -12.94 -8.45 -6.13
CA LEU A 60 -13.03 -7.24 -6.96
C LEU A 60 -14.43 -7.05 -7.55
N ALA A 61 -15.02 -8.13 -8.08
CA ALA A 61 -16.36 -8.10 -8.63
C ALA A 61 -17.41 -7.73 -7.55
N ASP A 62 -17.28 -8.24 -6.34
CA ASP A 62 -18.15 -7.90 -5.21
C ASP A 62 -17.99 -6.43 -4.78
N ASN A 63 -16.76 -5.89 -4.83
CA ASN A 63 -16.47 -4.51 -4.42
C ASN A 63 -16.86 -3.46 -5.47
N TRP A 64 -16.60 -3.71 -6.75
CA TRP A 64 -16.70 -2.70 -7.82
C TRP A 64 -17.54 -3.13 -9.02
N GLY A 65 -17.97 -4.38 -9.08
CA GLY A 65 -18.53 -4.99 -10.28
C GLY A 65 -17.46 -5.43 -11.27
N ALA A 66 -17.76 -6.49 -12.05
CA ALA A 66 -16.80 -7.12 -12.95
C ALA A 66 -16.21 -6.14 -13.99
N LYS A 67 -17.06 -5.32 -14.62
CA LYS A 67 -16.62 -4.36 -15.65
C LYS A 67 -15.61 -3.34 -15.11
N ARG A 68 -15.96 -2.68 -14.00
CA ARG A 68 -15.11 -1.65 -13.40
C ARG A 68 -13.82 -2.23 -12.84
N SER A 69 -13.87 -3.45 -12.32
CA SER A 69 -12.69 -4.18 -11.87
C SER A 69 -11.70 -4.39 -13.01
N ALA A 70 -12.17 -4.82 -14.19
CA ALA A 70 -11.33 -4.98 -15.37
C ALA A 70 -10.73 -3.64 -15.82
N GLU A 71 -11.51 -2.55 -15.83
CA GLU A 71 -11.02 -1.21 -16.14
C GLU A 71 -9.90 -0.76 -15.19
N TRP A 72 -10.06 -1.02 -13.87
CA TRP A 72 -9.02 -0.70 -12.90
C TRP A 72 -7.76 -1.55 -13.07
N LEU A 73 -7.90 -2.85 -13.33
CA LEU A 73 -6.74 -3.71 -13.56
C LEU A 73 -5.94 -3.24 -14.79
N VAL A 74 -6.63 -2.88 -15.89
CA VAL A 74 -5.98 -2.32 -17.08
C VAL A 74 -5.31 -0.98 -16.78
N LEU A 75 -5.98 -0.08 -16.05
CA LEU A 75 -5.40 1.20 -15.65
C LEU A 75 -4.10 1.03 -14.85
N LEU A 76 -4.05 0.00 -14.00
CA LEU A 76 -2.89 -0.31 -13.17
C LEU A 76 -1.81 -1.10 -13.92
N GLY A 77 -2.02 -1.42 -15.20
CA GLY A 77 -1.02 -2.06 -16.05
C GLY A 77 -1.09 -3.58 -16.07
N ALA A 78 -2.18 -4.21 -15.63
CA ALA A 78 -2.36 -5.65 -15.78
C ALA A 78 -2.55 -6.02 -17.27
N THR A 79 -1.77 -6.99 -17.73
CA THR A 79 -1.88 -7.60 -19.07
C THR A 79 -1.91 -9.12 -18.95
N LYS A 80 -2.14 -9.84 -20.05
CA LYS A 80 -2.10 -11.31 -20.00
C LYS A 80 -0.67 -11.83 -19.81
N GLU A 81 0.31 -11.06 -20.25
CA GLU A 81 1.73 -11.42 -20.29
C GLU A 81 2.42 -11.21 -18.93
N ASN A 82 1.99 -10.23 -18.14
CA ASN A 82 2.59 -9.94 -16.83
C ASN A 82 1.79 -10.50 -15.64
N MET A 83 0.68 -11.21 -15.92
CA MET A 83 -0.20 -11.75 -14.90
C MET A 83 0.15 -13.21 -14.59
N GLN A 84 0.31 -13.47 -13.31
CA GLN A 84 0.55 -14.80 -12.74
C GLN A 84 -0.67 -15.25 -11.96
N GLU A 85 -1.11 -16.48 -12.20
CA GLU A 85 -2.17 -17.11 -11.40
C GLU A 85 -1.58 -17.88 -10.23
N ASN A 86 -2.08 -17.62 -9.03
CA ASN A 86 -1.85 -18.46 -7.86
C ASN A 86 -3.01 -19.46 -7.77
N ARG A 87 -2.68 -20.75 -7.73
CA ARG A 87 -3.66 -21.84 -7.75
C ARG A 87 -3.56 -22.71 -6.51
N SER A 88 -4.71 -23.20 -6.05
CA SER A 88 -4.82 -24.29 -5.08
C SER A 88 -5.48 -25.47 -5.78
N GLY A 89 -4.68 -26.45 -6.20
CA GLY A 89 -5.11 -27.47 -7.16
C GLY A 89 -5.51 -26.82 -8.49
N ASP A 90 -6.74 -27.10 -8.94
CA ASP A 90 -7.28 -26.57 -10.20
C ASP A 90 -7.97 -25.20 -10.05
N ILE A 91 -8.06 -24.67 -8.83
CA ILE A 91 -8.79 -23.44 -8.53
C ILE A 91 -7.81 -22.26 -8.49
N VAL A 92 -8.06 -21.23 -9.30
CA VAL A 92 -7.36 -19.94 -9.20
C VAL A 92 -7.85 -19.22 -7.94
N VAL A 93 -6.95 -19.02 -6.97
CA VAL A 93 -7.27 -18.39 -5.68
C VAL A 93 -6.95 -16.89 -5.66
N SER A 94 -5.89 -16.49 -6.35
CA SER A 94 -5.55 -15.09 -6.59
C SER A 94 -4.78 -14.95 -7.90
N ARG A 95 -4.72 -13.73 -8.41
CA ARG A 95 -3.82 -13.35 -9.50
C ARG A 95 -2.92 -12.23 -9.02
N LYS A 96 -1.72 -12.19 -9.57
CA LYS A 96 -0.74 -11.15 -9.28
C LYS A 96 -0.18 -10.61 -10.58
N PHE A 97 0.03 -9.31 -10.67
CA PHE A 97 0.80 -8.71 -11.75
C PHE A 97 1.76 -7.67 -11.19
N ARG A 98 2.82 -7.39 -11.96
CA ARG A 98 3.75 -6.30 -11.72
C ARG A 98 3.84 -5.44 -12.96
N ALA A 99 3.75 -4.13 -12.78
CA ALA A 99 3.79 -3.14 -13.86
C ALA A 99 4.60 -1.91 -13.44
N PRO A 100 5.09 -1.10 -14.39
CA PRO A 100 5.70 0.19 -14.07
C PRO A 100 4.74 1.09 -13.28
N MET A 101 5.27 1.84 -12.32
CA MET A 101 4.52 2.88 -11.61
C MET A 101 4.35 4.09 -12.52
N THR A 102 3.14 4.30 -13.03
CA THR A 102 2.76 5.51 -13.79
C THR A 102 2.11 6.55 -12.89
N ASP A 103 2.01 7.80 -13.35
CA ASP A 103 1.29 8.85 -12.63
C ASP A 103 -0.18 8.48 -12.40
N GLU A 104 -0.84 7.83 -13.36
CA GLU A 104 -2.23 7.36 -13.20
C GLU A 104 -2.34 6.28 -12.14
N SER A 105 -1.38 5.36 -12.08
CA SER A 105 -1.36 4.33 -11.05
C SER A 105 -1.07 4.92 -9.67
N TYR A 106 -0.17 5.91 -9.57
CA TYR A 106 0.08 6.64 -8.33
C TYR A 106 -1.18 7.37 -7.86
N GLU A 107 -1.79 8.15 -8.74
CA GLU A 107 -3.01 8.92 -8.45
C GLU A 107 -4.18 7.99 -8.09
N PHE A 108 -4.25 6.82 -8.73
CA PHE A 108 -5.24 5.80 -8.40
C PHE A 108 -5.20 5.46 -6.92
N PHE A 109 -4.03 5.26 -6.30
CA PHE A 109 -3.94 4.92 -4.87
C PHE A 109 -4.04 6.16 -3.98
N TYR A 110 -3.37 7.25 -4.37
CA TYR A 110 -3.28 8.48 -3.59
C TYR A 110 -4.65 9.09 -3.27
N THR A 111 -5.61 8.95 -4.20
CA THR A 111 -6.96 9.53 -4.06
C THR A 111 -7.97 8.61 -3.37
N ARG A 112 -7.62 7.36 -3.05
CA ARG A 112 -8.64 6.41 -2.55
C ARG A 112 -9.11 6.78 -1.16
N ASN A 113 -10.42 6.63 -0.99
CA ASN A 113 -11.08 6.76 0.30
C ASN A 113 -10.88 5.53 1.18
N ASP A 114 -10.59 4.39 0.59
CA ASP A 114 -10.35 3.13 1.28
C ASP A 114 -9.00 2.58 0.81
N ILE A 115 -8.07 2.34 1.74
CA ILE A 115 -6.75 1.82 1.39
C ILE A 115 -6.77 0.32 1.09
N SER A 116 -7.86 -0.39 1.44
CA SER A 116 -8.06 -1.82 1.22
C SER A 116 -8.67 -2.14 -0.16
N VAL A 117 -8.36 -1.30 -1.16
CA VAL A 117 -8.81 -1.47 -2.54
C VAL A 117 -8.46 -2.84 -3.12
N PHE A 118 -7.29 -3.36 -2.78
CA PHE A 118 -6.84 -4.70 -3.12
C PHE A 118 -6.49 -5.44 -1.83
N PRO A 119 -6.56 -6.79 -1.83
CA PRO A 119 -6.11 -7.56 -0.68
C PRO A 119 -4.62 -7.34 -0.41
N HIS A 120 -3.80 -7.19 -1.44
CA HIS A 120 -2.37 -6.97 -1.28
C HIS A 120 -1.82 -6.14 -2.45
N TYR A 121 -1.02 -5.12 -2.12
CA TYR A 121 -0.27 -4.37 -3.12
C TYR A 121 1.05 -3.89 -2.53
N ARG A 122 2.03 -3.70 -3.42
CA ARG A 122 3.37 -3.23 -3.11
C ARG A 122 3.76 -2.14 -4.10
N MET A 123 4.28 -1.03 -3.58
CA MET A 123 4.91 0.01 -4.38
C MET A 123 6.42 -0.11 -4.19
N GLN A 124 7.17 -0.20 -5.28
CA GLN A 124 8.54 -0.70 -5.25
C GLN A 124 9.53 0.27 -5.91
N GLU A 125 10.76 0.29 -5.39
CA GLU A 125 11.96 0.82 -6.04
C GLU A 125 12.73 -0.37 -6.61
N GLU A 126 12.68 -0.52 -7.94
CA GLU A 126 13.07 -1.74 -8.63
C GLU A 126 12.39 -2.96 -7.98
N GLU A 127 13.15 -3.90 -7.43
CA GLU A 127 12.65 -5.10 -6.75
C GLU A 127 12.46 -4.91 -5.24
N ALA A 128 12.86 -3.76 -4.68
CA ALA A 128 12.75 -3.46 -3.26
C ALA A 128 11.40 -2.84 -2.92
N ASP A 129 10.76 -3.32 -1.86
CA ASP A 129 9.52 -2.72 -1.38
C ASP A 129 9.76 -1.37 -0.72
N ARG A 130 8.87 -0.43 -1.02
CA ARG A 130 8.80 0.86 -0.34
C ARG A 130 7.50 1.03 0.43
N ILE A 131 6.38 0.59 -0.14
CA ILE A 131 5.10 0.55 0.56
C ILE A 131 4.48 -0.82 0.37
N VAL A 132 3.97 -1.41 1.46
CA VAL A 132 3.29 -2.70 1.45
C VAL A 132 1.97 -2.58 2.20
N PHE A 133 0.87 -2.97 1.57
CA PHE A 133 -0.40 -3.17 2.25
C PHE A 133 -0.79 -4.64 2.19
N TYR A 134 -1.03 -5.29 3.33
CA TYR A 134 -1.31 -6.73 3.37
C TYR A 134 -2.61 -7.07 4.13
N PHE A 135 -3.63 -7.48 3.38
CA PHE A 135 -4.92 -8.06 3.81
C PHE A 135 -5.58 -7.35 5.00
N SER A 136 -5.58 -6.02 5.01
CA SER A 136 -6.09 -5.20 6.12
C SER A 136 -5.45 -5.54 7.48
N ARG A 137 -4.28 -6.18 7.49
CA ARG A 137 -3.48 -6.44 8.70
C ARG A 137 -2.59 -5.25 9.00
N TYR A 138 -1.82 -4.83 8.02
CA TYR A 138 -0.89 -3.72 8.17
C TYR A 138 -0.69 -2.94 6.87
N LEU A 139 -0.22 -1.71 7.04
CA LEU A 139 0.37 -0.87 6.03
C LEU A 139 1.80 -0.55 6.47
N GLN A 140 2.79 -0.77 5.62
CA GLN A 140 4.19 -0.63 5.95
C GLN A 140 4.88 0.31 4.97
N LEU A 141 5.74 1.18 5.50
CA LEU A 141 6.73 1.95 4.76
C LEU A 141 8.12 1.38 5.03
N ILE A 142 8.92 1.19 4.00
CA ILE A 142 10.34 0.86 4.10
C ILE A 142 11.09 1.92 3.31
N ALA A 143 11.85 2.76 4.00
CA ALA A 143 12.46 3.93 3.37
C ALA A 143 13.85 4.20 3.95
N PRO A 144 14.78 4.72 3.14
CA PRO A 144 16.03 5.24 3.67
C PRO A 144 15.78 6.37 4.65
N ARG A 145 16.79 6.66 5.48
CA ARG A 145 16.66 7.61 6.59
C ARG A 145 16.01 8.94 6.22
N ARG A 146 16.42 9.57 5.11
CA ARG A 146 15.91 10.89 4.70
C ARG A 146 14.41 10.84 4.39
N GLU A 147 13.98 9.87 3.60
CA GLU A 147 12.58 9.66 3.23
C GLU A 147 11.75 9.25 4.47
N SER A 148 12.34 8.48 5.38
CA SER A 148 11.74 8.11 6.66
C SER A 148 11.45 9.32 7.56
N GLU A 149 12.35 10.32 7.55
CA GLU A 149 12.17 11.59 8.26
C GLU A 149 11.10 12.46 7.56
N ALA A 150 11.08 12.45 6.22
CA ALA A 150 10.05 13.14 5.43
C ALA A 150 8.65 12.58 5.68
N PHE A 151 8.52 11.27 5.87
CA PHE A 151 7.25 10.63 6.24
C PHE A 151 6.70 11.18 7.55
N LEU A 152 7.52 11.18 8.62
CA LEU A 152 7.09 11.70 9.92
C LEU A 152 6.74 13.19 9.87
N ALA A 153 7.53 14.00 9.16
CA ALA A 153 7.23 15.40 8.92
C ALA A 153 5.90 15.58 8.14
N GLY A 154 5.61 14.69 7.19
CA GLY A 154 4.33 14.67 6.47
C GLY A 154 3.13 14.43 7.38
N LEU A 155 3.26 13.52 8.36
CA LEU A 155 2.21 13.29 9.37
C LEU A 155 1.95 14.53 10.23
N GLU A 156 3.01 15.26 10.60
CA GLU A 156 2.91 16.50 11.37
C GLU A 156 2.23 17.62 10.57
N GLN A 157 2.58 17.77 9.28
CA GLN A 157 1.98 18.76 8.38
C GLN A 157 0.46 18.57 8.26
N VAL A 158 -0.01 17.33 8.20
CA VAL A 158 -1.45 17.02 8.15
C VAL A 158 -2.10 16.92 9.53
N GLN A 159 -1.38 17.32 10.58
CA GLN A 159 -1.79 17.34 11.98
C GLN A 159 -2.35 15.99 12.44
N LEU A 160 -1.74 14.88 12.01
CA LEU A 160 -2.12 13.55 12.46
C LEU A 160 -1.29 13.16 13.68
N PRO A 161 -1.87 13.07 14.90
CA PRO A 161 -1.11 12.70 16.08
C PRO A 161 -0.63 11.25 15.95
N TYR A 162 0.64 11.00 16.25
CA TYR A 162 1.23 9.66 16.21
C TYR A 162 2.14 9.41 17.41
N LYS A 163 2.35 8.14 17.73
CA LYS A 163 3.41 7.65 18.61
C LYS A 163 4.23 6.59 17.87
N VAL A 164 5.53 6.59 18.13
CA VAL A 164 6.45 5.59 17.57
C VAL A 164 6.82 4.59 18.66
N VAL A 165 6.73 3.31 18.33
CA VAL A 165 7.15 2.19 19.18
C VAL A 165 8.31 1.50 18.48
N GLU A 166 9.49 1.49 19.10
CA GLU A 166 10.67 0.84 18.54
C GLU A 166 10.55 -0.69 18.68
N LEU A 167 10.78 -1.41 17.58
CA LEU A 167 10.95 -2.85 17.53
C LEU A 167 12.44 -3.15 17.36
N GLY A 168 12.95 -4.07 18.18
CA GLY A 168 14.35 -4.51 18.15
C GLY A 168 14.76 -5.24 16.86
#